data_AF-A0A3D0RLZ1-F1
#
_entry.id   AF-A0A3D0RLZ1-F1
#
_cell.length_a   1.000
_cell.length_b   1.000
_cell.length_c   1.000
_cell.angle_alpha   90.00
_cell.angle_beta   90.00
_cell.angle_gamma   90.00
#
_symmetry.space_group_name_H-M   'P 1'
#
loop_
_entity.id
_entity.type
_entity.pdbx_description
1 polymer ?
#
loop_
_entity_poly.entity_id
_entity_poly.type
_entity_poly.pdbx_seq_one_letter_code
_entity_poly.pdbx_strand_id
1 'polypeptide(L)'
;LGNRTNTILQSAFFKISNVIPYELAVEQMKKFIVKSYGRKGEEIIKMNYAAVDRGGEVEEVEVLREWADLNVDTVQKDDAPEFIQKVVRPVNAQRGYDLPVSVFVGREDGTWEHGTATYEKRGVAASVPVWNPDNCIQCNQCAYVCPHATIRPFVLDEKEQKGLGEEVALLKTQGKQFEGTAFRIQVDVLDCLGCGNCVDVCPGKKGQSALEMVPITTQYDNQKNWDYMVQHVSSKAHLVDTKLNVKNSQFAKPLFEFSGACSGCGETPYIKL
;
A
#
# COMPACT_ATOMS: atom_id res chain seq x y z
N LEU A 1 -13.12 -16.67 -9.51
CA LEU A 1 -11.78 -17.33 -9.40
C LEU A 1 -10.94 -16.63 -8.32
N GLY A 2 -11.50 -16.38 -7.12
CA GLY A 2 -10.93 -15.38 -6.21
C GLY A 2 -10.71 -14.05 -6.94
N ASN A 3 -9.52 -13.46 -6.80
CA ASN A 3 -9.14 -12.19 -7.44
C ASN A 3 -8.61 -12.35 -8.88
N ARG A 4 -8.72 -13.54 -9.50
CA ARG A 4 -8.23 -13.77 -10.87
C ARG A 4 -9.28 -13.42 -11.90
N THR A 5 -8.98 -12.44 -12.76
CA THR A 5 -9.85 -11.96 -13.83
C THR A 5 -9.38 -12.35 -15.24
N ASN A 6 -8.20 -12.98 -15.36
CA ASN A 6 -7.55 -13.30 -16.63
C ASN A 6 -8.46 -14.07 -17.62
N THR A 7 -9.10 -15.16 -17.19
CA THR A 7 -9.97 -15.98 -18.05
C THR A 7 -11.21 -15.21 -18.50
N ILE A 8 -11.76 -14.37 -17.62
CA ILE A 8 -12.93 -13.53 -17.89
C ILE A 8 -12.56 -12.48 -18.96
N LEU A 9 -11.47 -11.74 -18.74
CA LEU A 9 -10.99 -10.70 -19.67
C LEU A 9 -10.58 -11.27 -21.03
N GLN A 10 -10.00 -12.48 -21.06
CA GLN A 10 -9.67 -13.16 -22.31
C GLN A 10 -10.93 -13.51 -23.11
N SER A 11 -12.00 -13.98 -22.45
CA SER A 11 -13.27 -14.28 -23.11
C SER A 11 -13.89 -13.01 -23.69
N ALA A 12 -13.94 -11.93 -22.89
CA ALA A 12 -14.43 -10.63 -23.32
C ALA A 12 -13.67 -10.10 -24.54
N PHE A 13 -12.34 -10.23 -24.56
CA PHE A 13 -11.50 -9.85 -25.71
C PHE A 13 -11.93 -10.54 -27.00
N PHE A 14 -12.12 -11.87 -26.98
CA PHE A 14 -12.53 -12.58 -28.19
C PHE A 14 -13.97 -12.27 -28.60
N LYS A 15 -14.83 -11.98 -27.63
CA LYS A 15 -16.21 -11.58 -27.88
C LYS A 15 -16.31 -10.24 -28.60
N ILE A 16 -15.49 -9.26 -28.21
CA ILE A 16 -15.57 -7.88 -28.76
C ILE A 16 -14.69 -7.67 -29.99
N SER A 17 -13.54 -8.35 -30.08
CA SER A 17 -12.55 -8.09 -31.13
C SER A 17 -12.91 -8.73 -32.47
N ASN A 18 -13.76 -9.77 -32.48
CA ASN A 18 -14.17 -10.52 -33.67
C ASN A 18 -12.99 -11.02 -34.55
N VAL A 19 -11.81 -11.23 -33.97
CA VAL A 19 -10.62 -11.72 -34.69
C VAL A 19 -10.79 -13.16 -35.21
N ILE A 20 -11.66 -13.93 -34.54
CA ILE A 20 -12.12 -15.27 -34.93
C ILE A 20 -13.59 -15.42 -34.48
N PRO A 21 -14.35 -16.40 -35.02
CA PRO A 21 -15.69 -16.72 -34.50
C PRO A 21 -15.66 -17.00 -33.00
N TYR A 22 -16.60 -16.42 -32.25
CA TYR A 22 -16.59 -16.48 -30.79
C TYR A 22 -16.75 -17.91 -30.27
N GLU A 23 -17.57 -18.73 -30.93
CA GLU A 23 -17.78 -20.13 -30.59
C GLU A 23 -16.47 -20.93 -30.69
N LEU A 24 -15.66 -20.64 -31.72
CA LEU A 24 -14.33 -21.23 -31.87
C LEU A 24 -13.38 -20.75 -30.76
N ALA A 25 -13.44 -19.48 -30.38
CA ALA A 25 -12.65 -18.95 -29.28
C ALA A 25 -12.99 -19.66 -27.96
N VAL A 26 -14.28 -19.81 -27.64
CA VAL A 26 -14.75 -20.53 -26.43
C VAL A 26 -14.28 -21.98 -26.43
N GLU A 27 -14.38 -22.68 -27.57
CA GLU A 27 -13.89 -24.05 -27.72
C GLU A 27 -12.39 -24.15 -27.42
N GLN A 28 -11.58 -23.30 -28.07
CA GLN A 28 -10.12 -23.32 -27.88
C GLN A 28 -9.71 -22.92 -26.46
N MET A 29 -10.40 -21.95 -25.85
CA MET A 29 -10.17 -21.56 -24.46
C MET A 29 -10.45 -22.72 -23.49
N LYS A 30 -11.60 -23.40 -23.61
CA LYS A 30 -11.94 -24.56 -22.77
C LYS A 30 -10.94 -25.70 -22.97
N LYS A 31 -10.54 -25.99 -24.21
CA LYS A 31 -9.49 -26.96 -24.53
C LYS A 31 -8.16 -26.62 -23.85
N PHE A 32 -7.75 -25.35 -23.86
CA PHE A 32 -6.50 -24.91 -23.25
C PHE A 32 -6.56 -24.89 -21.70
N ILE A 33 -7.74 -24.65 -21.12
CA ILE A 33 -7.99 -24.78 -19.67
C ILE A 33 -7.74 -26.22 -19.22
N VAL A 34 -8.24 -27.23 -19.93
CA VAL A 34 -7.96 -28.65 -19.61
C VAL A 34 -6.47 -28.95 -19.69
N LYS A 35 -5.80 -28.49 -20.76
CA LYS A 35 -4.36 -28.68 -20.93
C LYS A 35 -3.55 -28.05 -19.79
N SER A 36 -3.92 -26.85 -19.36
CA SER A 36 -3.16 -26.06 -18.37
C SER A 36 -3.47 -26.44 -16.92
N TYR A 37 -4.73 -26.79 -16.63
CA TYR A 37 -5.23 -26.99 -15.28
C TYR A 37 -5.76 -28.40 -15.01
N GLY A 38 -5.66 -29.33 -15.97
CA GLY A 38 -6.11 -30.71 -15.83
C GLY A 38 -5.56 -31.42 -14.58
N ARG A 39 -4.31 -31.11 -14.21
CA ARG A 39 -3.65 -31.66 -13.02
C ARG A 39 -4.09 -31.02 -11.69
N LYS A 40 -4.84 -29.91 -11.72
CA LYS A 40 -5.27 -29.17 -10.53
C LYS A 40 -6.64 -29.60 -10.01
N GLY A 41 -7.28 -30.58 -10.65
CA GLY A 41 -8.58 -31.11 -10.26
C GLY A 41 -9.74 -30.50 -11.02
N GLU A 42 -10.84 -31.25 -11.05
CA GLU A 42 -12.03 -30.95 -11.86
C GLU A 42 -12.72 -29.64 -11.45
N GLU A 43 -12.74 -29.33 -10.15
CA GLU A 43 -13.34 -28.09 -9.63
C GLU A 43 -12.66 -26.84 -10.21
N ILE A 44 -11.32 -26.84 -10.33
CA ILE A 44 -10.59 -25.71 -10.94
C ILE A 44 -10.93 -25.58 -12.43
N ILE A 45 -11.13 -26.69 -13.14
CA ILE A 45 -11.54 -26.69 -14.55
C ILE A 45 -12.95 -26.08 -14.67
N LYS A 46 -13.91 -26.56 -13.89
CA LYS A 46 -15.30 -26.07 -13.87
C LYS A 46 -15.36 -24.57 -13.57
N MET A 47 -14.61 -24.10 -12.57
CA MET A 47 -14.53 -22.67 -12.25
C MET A 47 -14.00 -21.83 -13.41
N ASN A 48 -13.01 -22.34 -14.17
CA ASN A 48 -12.49 -21.63 -15.34
C ASN A 48 -13.45 -21.68 -16.52
N TYR A 49 -14.15 -22.78 -16.74
CA TYR A 49 -15.20 -22.88 -17.76
C TYR A 49 -16.30 -21.85 -17.51
N ALA A 50 -16.79 -21.79 -16.26
CA ALA A 50 -17.75 -20.78 -15.85
C ALA A 50 -17.22 -19.36 -16.08
N ALA A 51 -15.92 -19.11 -15.86
CA ALA A 51 -15.31 -17.82 -16.14
C ALA A 51 -15.25 -17.48 -17.64
N VAL A 52 -15.03 -18.45 -18.52
CA VAL A 52 -15.13 -18.25 -19.98
C VAL A 52 -16.56 -17.89 -20.36
N ASP A 53 -17.53 -18.67 -19.89
CA ASP A 53 -18.94 -18.51 -20.24
C ASP A 53 -19.45 -17.13 -19.76
N ARG A 54 -19.16 -16.76 -18.51
CA ARG A 54 -19.48 -15.45 -17.94
C ARG A 54 -18.75 -14.29 -18.63
N GLY A 55 -17.51 -14.49 -19.08
CA GLY A 55 -16.74 -13.43 -19.72
C GLY A 55 -17.25 -13.04 -21.11
N GLY A 56 -18.11 -13.86 -21.72
CA GLY A 56 -18.82 -13.51 -22.95
C GLY A 56 -20.04 -12.61 -22.75
N GLU A 57 -20.48 -12.45 -21.50
CA GLU A 57 -21.58 -11.56 -21.11
C GLU A 57 -21.04 -10.12 -21.02
N VAL A 58 -20.74 -9.54 -22.17
CA VAL A 58 -20.32 -8.14 -22.30
C VAL A 58 -21.54 -7.26 -22.55
N GLU A 59 -21.55 -6.09 -21.93
CA GLU A 59 -22.55 -5.05 -22.15
C GLU A 59 -21.88 -3.86 -22.83
N GLU A 60 -22.47 -3.38 -23.91
CA GLU A 60 -22.02 -2.18 -24.58
C GLU A 60 -22.51 -0.95 -23.81
N VAL A 61 -21.57 -0.09 -23.40
CA VAL A 61 -21.89 1.17 -22.75
C VAL A 61 -21.99 2.25 -23.81
N GLU A 62 -23.17 2.86 -23.96
CA GLU A 62 -23.38 3.95 -24.90
C GLU A 62 -22.49 5.15 -24.53
N VAL A 63 -21.64 5.58 -25.48
CA VAL A 63 -20.80 6.76 -25.32
C VAL A 63 -21.62 8.00 -25.68
N LEU A 64 -22.03 8.74 -24.67
CA LEU A 64 -22.85 9.94 -24.82
C LEU A 64 -22.03 11.09 -25.43
N ARG A 65 -22.62 11.83 -26.38
CA ARG A 65 -21.93 12.90 -27.11
C ARG A 65 -21.46 14.03 -26.20
N GLU A 66 -22.26 14.36 -25.19
CA GLU A 66 -21.97 15.37 -24.17
C GLU A 66 -20.72 15.07 -23.35
N TRP A 67 -20.22 13.81 -23.35
CA TRP A 67 -18.94 13.49 -22.70
C TRP A 67 -17.75 14.21 -23.35
N ALA A 68 -17.88 14.66 -24.60
CA ALA A 68 -16.89 15.49 -25.27
C ALA A 68 -16.71 16.87 -24.61
N ASP A 69 -17.72 17.34 -23.86
CA ASP A 69 -17.77 18.67 -23.24
C ASP A 69 -17.56 18.62 -21.71
N LEU A 70 -17.13 17.47 -21.16
CA LEU A 70 -16.88 17.34 -19.72
C LEU A 70 -15.74 18.26 -19.27
N ASN A 71 -16.01 19.07 -18.26
CA ASN A 71 -14.98 19.82 -17.56
C ASN A 71 -14.16 18.86 -16.70
N VAL A 72 -12.86 18.76 -16.96
CA VAL A 72 -11.94 17.97 -16.15
C VAL A 72 -11.35 18.88 -15.09
N ASP A 73 -11.43 18.47 -13.83
CA ASP A 73 -10.80 19.19 -12.73
C ASP A 73 -9.29 19.29 -12.95
N THR A 74 -8.74 20.47 -12.70
CA THR A 74 -7.29 20.66 -12.72
C THR A 74 -6.65 19.92 -11.57
N VAL A 75 -5.55 19.20 -11.86
CA VAL A 75 -4.70 18.56 -10.85
C VAL A 75 -4.37 19.58 -9.76
N GLN A 76 -4.69 19.26 -8.50
CA GLN A 76 -4.30 20.10 -7.38
C GLN A 76 -2.78 20.19 -7.33
N LYS A 77 -2.26 21.42 -7.23
CA LYS A 77 -0.85 21.64 -6.94
C LYS A 77 -0.59 21.23 -5.49
N ASP A 78 0.51 20.52 -5.29
CA ASP A 78 1.06 20.24 -3.98
C ASP A 78 2.44 20.88 -3.82
N ASP A 79 3.02 20.70 -2.63
CA ASP A 79 4.30 21.22 -2.20
C ASP A 79 5.46 20.24 -2.44
N ALA A 80 5.26 19.21 -3.28
CA ALA A 80 6.29 18.23 -3.57
C ALA A 80 7.54 18.90 -4.21
N PRO A 81 8.76 18.44 -3.92
CA PRO A 81 9.98 19.00 -4.52
C PRO A 81 9.95 19.00 -6.04
N GLU A 82 10.65 19.96 -6.65
CA GLU A 82 10.71 20.12 -8.10
C GLU A 82 11.13 18.83 -8.82
N PHE A 83 12.09 18.09 -8.26
CA PHE A 83 12.53 16.81 -8.82
C PHE A 83 11.40 15.76 -8.86
N ILE A 84 10.54 15.72 -7.83
CA ILE A 84 9.36 14.84 -7.81
C ILE A 84 8.39 15.23 -8.92
N GLN A 85 8.09 16.53 -9.02
CA GLN A 85 7.10 17.03 -9.99
C GLN A 85 7.56 16.89 -11.44
N LYS A 86 8.85 17.18 -11.72
CA LYS A 86 9.39 17.25 -13.08
C LYS A 86 10.02 15.95 -13.59
N VAL A 87 10.43 15.04 -12.70
CA VAL A 87 11.09 13.77 -13.10
C VAL A 87 10.29 12.57 -12.64
N VAL A 88 10.10 12.41 -11.33
CA VAL A 88 9.52 11.17 -10.77
C VAL A 88 8.08 10.96 -11.23
N ARG A 89 7.22 11.97 -11.13
CA ARG A 89 5.82 11.87 -11.53
C ARG A 89 5.63 11.58 -13.02
N PRO A 90 6.32 12.29 -13.96
CA PRO A 90 6.25 11.94 -15.37
C PRO A 90 6.70 10.51 -15.66
N VAL A 91 7.77 10.03 -15.02
CA VAL A 91 8.22 8.64 -15.17
C VAL A 91 7.14 7.65 -14.70
N ASN A 92 6.58 7.87 -13.50
CA ASN A 92 5.51 7.03 -12.94
C ASN A 92 4.22 7.08 -13.78
N ALA A 93 3.95 8.21 -14.43
CA ALA A 93 2.84 8.39 -15.38
C ALA A 93 3.12 7.77 -16.76
N GLN A 94 4.19 6.97 -16.90
CA GLN A 94 4.62 6.35 -18.17
C GLN A 94 5.00 7.37 -19.26
N ARG A 95 5.38 8.58 -18.86
CA ARG A 95 5.80 9.69 -19.74
C ARG A 95 7.30 10.00 -19.64
N GLY A 96 8.11 9.05 -19.19
CA GLY A 96 9.57 9.23 -19.06
C GLY A 96 10.26 9.59 -20.39
N TYR A 97 9.74 9.11 -21.53
CA TYR A 97 10.27 9.44 -22.86
C TYR A 97 10.02 10.90 -23.28
N ASP A 98 9.08 11.59 -22.65
CA ASP A 98 8.79 13.00 -22.94
C ASP A 98 9.78 13.95 -22.26
N LEU A 99 10.61 13.44 -21.33
CA LEU A 99 11.55 14.25 -20.57
C LEU A 99 12.74 14.65 -21.46
N PRO A 100 12.98 15.96 -21.68
CA PRO A 100 14.14 16.39 -22.44
C PRO A 100 15.42 16.19 -21.60
N VAL A 101 16.56 16.03 -22.28
CA VAL A 101 17.88 15.90 -21.63
C VAL A 101 18.17 17.06 -20.68
N SER A 102 17.64 18.25 -20.95
CA SER A 102 17.81 19.45 -20.12
C SER A 102 17.27 19.32 -18.69
N VAL A 103 16.33 18.41 -18.43
CA VAL A 103 15.81 18.15 -17.07
C VAL A 103 16.87 17.49 -16.17
N PHE A 104 17.91 16.92 -16.77
CA PHE A 104 19.00 16.22 -16.06
C PHE A 104 20.28 17.05 -15.94
N VAL A 105 20.26 18.35 -16.26
CA VAL A 105 21.40 19.25 -16.05
C VAL A 105 21.74 19.31 -14.55
N GLY A 106 23.02 19.12 -14.21
CA GLY A 106 23.50 18.96 -12.83
C GLY A 106 23.38 17.53 -12.28
N ARG A 107 22.98 16.56 -13.11
CA ARG A 107 22.89 15.12 -12.81
C ARG A 107 23.45 14.27 -13.95
N GLU A 108 24.47 14.80 -14.63
CA GLU A 108 25.09 14.16 -15.79
C GLU A 108 25.71 12.79 -15.43
N ASP A 109 26.00 12.57 -14.15
CA ASP A 109 26.52 11.32 -13.58
C ASP A 109 25.45 10.29 -13.19
N GLY A 110 24.17 10.63 -13.34
CA GLY A 110 23.05 9.77 -12.95
C GLY A 110 22.66 9.84 -11.47
N THR A 111 23.12 10.84 -10.72
CA THR A 111 22.74 11.02 -9.31
C THR A 111 21.22 11.19 -9.12
N TRP A 112 20.65 10.41 -8.19
CA TRP A 112 19.22 10.41 -7.86
C TRP A 112 18.97 10.94 -6.45
N GLU A 113 17.87 11.67 -6.23
CA GLU A 113 17.50 12.12 -4.89
C GLU A 113 17.03 10.96 -4.01
N HIS A 114 17.40 10.99 -2.73
CA HIS A 114 16.88 10.05 -1.75
C HIS A 114 15.45 10.43 -1.33
N GLY A 115 14.67 9.45 -0.84
CA GLY A 115 13.33 9.70 -0.28
C GLY A 115 12.23 9.98 -1.31
N THR A 116 12.46 9.72 -2.60
CA THR A 116 11.43 9.94 -3.63
C THR A 116 10.21 9.02 -3.46
N ALA A 117 10.41 7.83 -2.85
CA ALA A 117 9.36 6.86 -2.60
C ALA A 117 8.25 7.38 -1.68
N THR A 118 8.55 8.36 -0.80
CA THR A 118 7.58 8.99 0.10
C THR A 118 6.40 9.64 -0.65
N TYR A 119 6.60 10.00 -1.92
CA TYR A 119 5.60 10.66 -2.77
C TYR A 119 4.82 9.70 -3.68
N GLU A 120 5.08 8.39 -3.64
CA GLU A 120 4.44 7.43 -4.54
C GLU A 120 3.02 7.07 -4.12
N LYS A 121 2.80 6.76 -2.83
CA LYS A 121 1.48 6.56 -2.21
C LYS A 121 0.57 5.63 -3.06
N ARG A 122 1.12 4.48 -3.42
CA ARG A 122 0.62 3.61 -4.50
C ARG A 122 -0.80 3.06 -4.27
N GLY A 123 -1.21 2.86 -3.02
CA GLY A 123 -2.55 2.40 -2.65
C GLY A 123 -2.92 1.01 -3.15
N VAL A 124 -1.95 0.09 -3.31
CA VAL A 124 -2.13 -1.19 -4.02
C VAL A 124 -2.54 -2.37 -3.15
N ALA A 125 -2.58 -2.22 -1.82
CA ALA A 125 -3.03 -3.30 -0.94
C ALA A 125 -4.53 -3.54 -1.05
N ALA A 126 -4.96 -4.80 -1.05
CA ALA A 126 -6.39 -5.14 -0.92
C ALA A 126 -6.91 -4.96 0.52
N SER A 127 -6.03 -5.18 1.50
CA SER A 127 -6.32 -5.07 2.93
C SER A 127 -5.12 -4.48 3.67
N VAL A 128 -5.39 -3.73 4.74
CA VAL A 128 -4.38 -3.08 5.58
C VAL A 128 -4.67 -3.36 7.06
N PRO A 129 -3.66 -3.31 7.95
CA PRO A 129 -3.88 -3.51 9.37
C PRO A 129 -4.60 -2.31 10.00
N VAL A 130 -5.60 -2.55 10.83
CA VAL A 130 -6.20 -1.56 11.73
C VAL A 130 -5.72 -1.79 13.16
N TRP A 131 -5.41 -0.72 13.89
CA TRP A 131 -4.88 -0.79 15.25
C TRP A 131 -5.97 -0.71 16.31
N ASN A 132 -6.00 -1.69 17.21
CA ASN A 132 -6.82 -1.70 18.41
C ASN A 132 -5.97 -1.35 19.65
N PRO A 133 -6.17 -0.17 20.26
CA PRO A 133 -5.40 0.27 21.43
C PRO A 133 -5.62 -0.60 22.67
N ASP A 134 -6.79 -1.18 22.88
CA ASP A 134 -7.14 -1.94 24.09
C ASP A 134 -6.31 -3.23 24.26
N ASN A 135 -5.89 -3.78 23.13
CA ASN A 135 -5.09 -4.99 23.03
C ASN A 135 -3.58 -4.69 22.87
N CYS A 136 -3.20 -3.42 22.67
CA CYS A 136 -1.82 -3.06 22.38
C CYS A 136 -0.96 -3.02 23.64
N ILE A 137 0.17 -3.74 23.62
CA ILE A 137 1.14 -3.78 24.71
C ILE A 137 2.38 -2.89 24.47
N GLN A 138 2.36 -2.03 23.44
CA GLN A 138 3.44 -1.09 23.11
C GLN A 138 4.83 -1.74 22.95
N CYS A 139 4.88 -2.89 22.27
CA CYS A 139 6.10 -3.68 22.07
C CYS A 139 6.87 -3.34 20.78
N ASN A 140 6.26 -2.59 19.86
CA ASN A 140 6.78 -2.18 18.55
C ASN A 140 7.18 -3.32 17.59
N GLN A 141 6.85 -4.58 17.87
CA GLN A 141 7.19 -5.71 16.98
C GLN A 141 6.56 -5.58 15.58
N CYS A 142 5.34 -5.05 15.50
CA CYS A 142 4.66 -4.81 14.23
C CYS A 142 5.45 -3.86 13.29
N ALA A 143 6.07 -2.81 13.85
CA ALA A 143 6.93 -1.90 13.11
C ALA A 143 8.30 -2.52 12.78
N TYR A 144 8.83 -3.32 13.71
CA TYR A 144 10.09 -4.04 13.54
C TYR A 144 10.05 -4.95 12.31
N VAL A 145 9.00 -5.76 12.16
CA VAL A 145 8.87 -6.75 11.07
C VAL A 145 8.33 -6.17 9.77
N CYS A 146 7.90 -4.90 9.74
CA CYS A 146 7.31 -4.33 8.55
C CYS A 146 8.37 -4.18 7.44
N PRO A 147 8.20 -4.83 6.27
CA PRO A 147 9.18 -4.78 5.19
C PRO A 147 9.20 -3.44 4.44
N HIS A 148 8.22 -2.56 4.66
CA HIS A 148 8.09 -1.31 3.92
C HIS A 148 8.06 -0.07 4.82
N ALA A 149 8.24 -0.26 6.13
CA ALA A 149 8.12 0.80 7.14
C ALA A 149 6.76 1.52 7.13
N THR A 150 5.66 0.83 6.81
CA THR A 150 4.29 1.38 6.66
C THR A 150 3.45 1.26 7.93
N ILE A 151 4.07 0.86 9.04
CA ILE A 151 3.45 0.84 10.36
C ILE A 151 4.53 1.23 11.37
N ARG A 152 4.30 2.31 12.12
CA ARG A 152 5.32 2.91 13.00
C ARG A 152 4.73 3.28 14.35
N PRO A 153 5.52 3.20 15.44
CA PRO A 153 5.16 3.78 16.71
C PRO A 153 5.44 5.29 16.69
N PHE A 154 4.48 6.06 17.16
CA PHE A 154 4.62 7.48 17.41
C PHE A 154 4.45 7.77 18.89
N VAL A 155 5.29 8.67 19.40
CA VAL A 155 5.21 9.20 20.77
C VAL A 155 4.99 10.70 20.66
N LEU A 156 3.88 11.17 21.22
CA LEU A 156 3.40 12.54 21.08
C LEU A 156 3.48 13.27 22.42
N ASP A 157 4.02 14.49 22.40
CA ASP A 157 3.91 15.39 23.55
C ASP A 157 2.53 16.05 23.63
N GLU A 158 2.28 16.84 24.68
CA GLU A 158 0.97 17.49 24.90
C GLU A 158 0.56 18.45 23.75
N LYS A 159 1.52 19.09 23.09
CA LYS A 159 1.23 20.03 21.99
C LYS A 159 0.90 19.27 20.72
N GLU A 160 1.66 18.23 20.41
CA GLU A 160 1.45 17.38 19.24
C GLU A 160 0.13 16.61 19.32
N GLN A 161 -0.35 16.28 20.53
CA GLN A 161 -1.66 15.68 20.76
C GLN A 161 -2.83 16.60 20.35
N LYS A 162 -2.69 17.92 20.53
CA LYS A 162 -3.79 18.89 20.29
C LYS A 162 -4.15 19.10 18.83
N GLY A 163 -3.27 18.72 17.89
CA GLY A 163 -3.58 18.80 16.46
C GLY A 163 -4.21 17.55 15.89
N LEU A 164 -4.44 16.51 16.70
CA LEU A 164 -5.21 15.33 16.30
C LEU A 164 -6.70 15.55 16.52
N GLY A 165 -7.52 14.93 15.66
CA GLY A 165 -8.97 14.84 15.87
C GLY A 165 -9.30 14.04 17.13
N GLU A 166 -10.41 14.39 17.78
CA GLU A 166 -10.86 13.73 19.03
C GLU A 166 -11.11 12.22 18.85
N GLU A 167 -11.38 11.77 17.61
CA GLU A 167 -11.57 10.37 17.26
C GLU A 167 -10.27 9.55 17.23
N VAL A 168 -9.10 10.20 17.22
CA VAL A 168 -7.81 9.52 17.08
C VAL A 168 -7.41 8.91 18.42
N ALA A 169 -7.62 7.60 18.55
CA ALA A 169 -7.27 6.89 19.78
C ALA A 169 -5.78 6.96 20.11
N LEU A 170 -5.46 7.23 21.37
CA LEU A 170 -4.10 7.32 21.93
C LEU A 170 -4.01 6.50 23.21
N LEU A 171 -2.83 5.95 23.49
CA LEU A 171 -2.51 5.33 24.78
C LEU A 171 -1.55 6.22 25.57
N LYS A 172 -1.54 6.12 26.90
CA LYS A 172 -0.42 6.65 27.68
C LYS A 172 0.86 5.86 27.34
N THR A 173 1.96 6.54 27.02
CA THR A 173 3.22 5.85 26.71
C THR A 173 3.78 5.13 27.95
N GLN A 174 4.21 3.89 27.78
CA GLN A 174 4.82 3.09 28.83
C GLN A 174 6.33 3.38 28.97
N GLY A 175 6.75 3.73 30.19
CA GLY A 175 8.14 3.98 30.57
C GLY A 175 8.28 5.31 31.30
N LYS A 176 9.13 5.37 32.33
CA LYS A 176 9.31 6.59 33.14
C LYS A 176 9.84 7.77 32.31
N GLN A 177 10.72 7.49 31.36
CA GLN A 177 11.28 8.47 30.44
C GLN A 177 10.25 9.11 29.49
N PHE A 178 9.05 8.55 29.39
CA PHE A 178 7.98 9.01 28.51
C PHE A 178 6.81 9.64 29.27
N GLU A 179 7.03 10.04 30.52
CA GLU A 179 5.99 10.67 31.34
C GLU A 179 5.38 11.90 30.64
N GLY A 180 4.05 12.00 30.68
CA GLY A 180 3.30 13.07 30.00
C GLY A 180 3.11 12.89 28.49
N THR A 181 3.64 11.83 27.87
CA THR A 181 3.47 11.57 26.43
C THR A 181 2.40 10.52 26.13
N ALA A 182 1.88 10.57 24.90
CA ALA A 182 0.95 9.60 24.34
C ALA A 182 1.63 8.73 23.28
N PHE A 183 1.14 7.50 23.12
CA PHE A 183 1.64 6.48 22.21
C PHE A 183 0.56 6.06 21.22
N ARG A 184 0.96 5.88 19.97
CA ARG A 184 0.09 5.32 18.92
C ARG A 184 0.89 4.47 17.94
N ILE A 185 0.33 3.35 17.54
CA ILE A 185 0.74 2.68 16.31
C ILE A 185 -0.08 3.29 15.18
N GLN A 186 0.59 3.89 14.19
CA GLN A 186 -0.05 4.46 13.01
C GLN A 186 0.41 3.70 11.77
N VAL A 187 -0.53 3.50 10.85
CA VAL A 187 -0.34 2.76 9.59
C VAL A 187 -0.38 3.77 8.44
N ASP A 188 0.58 3.66 7.54
CA ASP A 188 0.55 4.28 6.21
C ASP A 188 -0.33 3.41 5.33
N VAL A 189 -1.54 3.89 5.03
CA VAL A 189 -2.54 3.11 4.31
C VAL A 189 -2.16 3.00 2.84
N LEU A 190 -1.59 4.06 2.27
CA LEU A 190 -1.29 4.14 0.85
C LEU A 190 0.04 3.47 0.47
N ASP A 191 1.00 3.34 1.39
CA ASP A 191 2.23 2.60 1.11
C ASP A 191 2.21 1.15 1.60
N CYS A 192 1.22 0.74 2.41
CA CYS A 192 1.07 -0.65 2.83
C CYS A 192 0.86 -1.58 1.63
N LEU A 193 1.52 -2.75 1.65
CA LEU A 193 1.33 -3.81 0.65
C LEU A 193 0.46 -4.99 1.14
N GLY A 194 -0.15 -4.87 2.33
CA GLY A 194 -1.12 -5.83 2.85
C GLY A 194 -0.57 -7.22 3.14
N CYS A 195 0.73 -7.36 3.47
CA CYS A 195 1.35 -8.68 3.66
C CYS A 195 0.89 -9.44 4.92
N GLY A 196 0.34 -8.75 5.92
CA GLY A 196 -0.12 -9.36 7.17
C GLY A 196 0.95 -9.67 8.22
N ASN A 197 2.26 -9.53 7.92
CA ASN A 197 3.35 -9.86 8.86
C ASN A 197 3.21 -9.18 10.23
N CYS A 198 2.77 -7.92 10.24
CA CYS A 198 2.59 -7.15 11.48
C CYS A 198 1.45 -7.70 12.35
N VAL A 199 0.39 -8.23 11.74
CA VAL A 199 -0.74 -8.87 12.42
C VAL A 199 -0.31 -10.23 12.97
N ASP A 200 0.38 -11.03 12.15
CA ASP A 200 0.84 -12.38 12.50
C ASP A 200 1.79 -12.37 13.71
N VAL A 201 2.73 -11.41 13.75
CA VAL A 201 3.67 -11.29 14.87
C VAL A 201 3.06 -10.65 16.12
N CYS A 202 1.84 -10.09 16.06
CA CYS A 202 1.32 -9.27 17.15
C CYS A 202 1.02 -10.12 18.40
N PRO A 203 1.80 -9.99 19.49
CA PRO A 203 1.57 -10.82 20.67
C PRO A 203 0.29 -10.43 21.44
N GLY A 204 -0.14 -9.18 21.27
CA GLY A 204 -1.38 -8.69 21.85
C GLY A 204 -1.44 -8.75 23.38
N LYS A 205 -2.61 -8.42 23.94
CA LYS A 205 -2.89 -8.58 25.37
C LYS A 205 -3.52 -9.93 25.58
N LYS A 206 -2.93 -10.78 26.44
CA LYS A 206 -3.41 -12.16 26.68
C LYS A 206 -3.57 -12.98 25.39
N GLY A 207 -2.72 -12.76 24.39
CA GLY A 207 -2.78 -13.44 23.09
C GLY A 207 -3.83 -12.89 22.12
N GLN A 208 -4.58 -11.84 22.48
CA GLN A 208 -5.51 -11.17 21.57
C GLN A 208 -4.78 -10.08 20.80
N SER A 209 -4.61 -10.28 19.49
CA SER A 209 -3.92 -9.34 18.61
C SER A 209 -4.46 -7.91 18.75
N ALA A 210 -3.55 -6.93 18.65
CA ALA A 210 -3.86 -5.51 18.60
C ALA A 210 -3.99 -5.00 17.15
N LEU A 211 -3.89 -5.89 16.17
CA LEU A 211 -3.98 -5.58 14.75
C LEU A 211 -4.89 -6.58 14.05
N GLU A 212 -5.71 -6.10 13.13
CA GLU A 212 -6.60 -6.90 12.30
C GLU A 212 -6.50 -6.43 10.85
N MET A 213 -6.50 -7.35 9.88
CA MET A 213 -6.52 -6.99 8.46
C MET A 213 -7.95 -6.65 8.03
N VAL A 214 -8.16 -5.44 7.52
CA VAL A 214 -9.46 -4.97 7.00
C VAL A 214 -9.32 -4.49 5.56
N PRO A 215 -10.40 -4.47 4.75
CA PRO A 215 -10.33 -3.93 3.39
C PRO A 215 -9.79 -2.50 3.38
N ILE A 216 -8.87 -2.20 2.45
CA ILE A 216 -8.21 -0.88 2.37
C ILE A 216 -9.22 0.26 2.24
N THR A 217 -10.33 0.01 1.55
CA THR A 217 -11.40 0.98 1.30
C THR A 217 -12.06 1.50 2.57
N THR A 218 -11.93 0.77 3.68
CA THR A 218 -12.44 1.21 4.99
C THR A 218 -11.45 2.10 5.74
N GLN A 219 -10.22 2.26 5.24
CA GLN A 219 -9.12 2.90 5.97
C GLN A 219 -8.51 4.11 5.26
N TYR A 220 -8.97 4.51 4.06
CA TYR A 220 -8.40 5.67 3.34
C TYR A 220 -8.35 6.94 4.19
N ASP A 221 -9.40 7.23 4.95
CA ASP A 221 -9.46 8.41 5.83
C ASP A 221 -8.38 8.38 6.92
N ASN A 222 -7.87 7.21 7.31
CA ASN A 222 -6.82 7.08 8.31
C ASN A 222 -5.43 7.49 7.76
N GLN A 223 -5.28 7.68 6.43
CA GLN A 223 -4.07 8.23 5.84
C GLN A 223 -3.76 9.63 6.38
N LYS A 224 -4.78 10.48 6.59
CA LYS A 224 -4.60 11.83 7.16
C LYS A 224 -3.88 11.79 8.51
N ASN A 225 -4.12 10.75 9.29
CA ASN A 225 -3.49 10.56 10.59
C ASN A 225 -2.02 10.16 10.43
N TRP A 226 -1.67 9.33 9.43
CA TRP A 226 -0.27 9.06 9.10
C TRP A 226 0.46 10.32 8.67
N ASP A 227 -0.14 11.10 7.79
CA ASP A 227 0.47 12.32 7.27
C ASP A 227 0.74 13.32 8.40
N TYR A 228 -0.23 13.50 9.32
CA TYR A 228 -0.03 14.30 10.53
C TYR A 228 1.14 13.79 11.38
N MET A 229 1.22 12.47 11.61
CA MET A 229 2.28 11.88 12.42
C MET A 229 3.67 12.09 11.81
N VAL A 230 3.80 11.99 10.49
CA VAL A 230 5.09 12.19 9.80
C VAL A 230 5.48 13.67 9.76
N GLN A 231 4.52 14.58 9.58
CA GLN A 231 4.78 16.01 9.41
C GLN A 231 4.94 16.77 10.74
N HIS A 232 4.19 16.38 11.78
CA HIS A 232 4.06 17.18 13.00
C HIS A 232 4.58 16.51 14.27
N VAL A 233 4.84 15.20 14.26
CA VAL A 233 5.36 14.51 15.45
C VAL A 233 6.87 14.34 15.35
N SER A 234 7.59 15.01 16.25
CA SER A 234 9.04 14.91 16.34
C SER A 234 9.49 13.55 16.90
N SER A 235 10.70 13.10 16.55
CA SER A 235 11.20 11.82 17.08
C SER A 235 11.59 11.92 18.56
N LYS A 236 11.14 10.94 19.36
CA LYS A 236 11.48 10.78 20.78
C LYS A 236 12.58 9.74 21.00
N ALA A 237 13.31 9.37 19.94
CA ALA A 237 14.39 8.38 19.99
C ALA A 237 15.48 8.74 21.03
N HIS A 238 15.74 10.03 21.24
CA HIS A 238 16.73 10.53 22.20
C HIS A 238 16.42 10.20 23.67
N LEU A 239 15.18 9.80 23.99
CA LEU A 239 14.77 9.39 25.34
C LEU A 239 15.14 7.94 25.67
N VAL A 240 15.61 7.16 24.69
CA VAL A 240 15.96 5.75 24.85
C VAL A 240 17.28 5.41 24.16
N ASP A 241 17.93 4.34 24.60
CA ASP A 241 18.97 3.69 23.80
C ASP A 241 18.30 2.85 22.70
N THR A 242 18.34 3.33 21.47
CA THR A 242 17.73 2.69 20.29
C THR A 242 18.40 1.37 19.91
N LYS A 243 19.61 1.09 20.39
CA LYS A 243 20.32 -0.16 20.10
C LYS A 243 20.05 -1.26 21.11
N LEU A 244 19.40 -0.93 22.22
CA LEU A 244 19.27 -1.83 23.36
C LEU A 244 18.39 -3.05 23.08
N ASN A 245 17.26 -2.86 22.40
CA ASN A 245 16.29 -3.94 22.14
C ASN A 245 15.33 -3.60 20.99
N VAL A 246 14.54 -4.60 20.58
CA VAL A 246 13.52 -4.49 19.53
C VAL A 246 12.58 -3.31 19.76
N LYS A 247 12.03 -3.14 20.98
CA LYS A 247 11.10 -2.04 21.26
C LYS A 247 11.73 -0.67 21.01
N ASN A 248 12.93 -0.45 21.56
CA ASN A 248 13.58 0.85 21.49
C ASN A 248 14.05 1.20 20.08
N SER A 249 14.55 0.22 19.32
CA SER A 249 15.02 0.44 17.94
C SER A 249 13.96 1.09 17.07
N GLN A 250 12.68 0.75 17.28
CA GLN A 250 11.59 1.25 16.45
C GLN A 250 11.13 2.68 16.78
N PHE A 251 11.70 3.33 17.80
CA PHE A 251 11.50 4.76 18.01
C PHE A 251 12.44 5.62 17.13
N ALA A 252 13.50 5.02 16.58
CA ALA A 252 14.33 5.67 15.56
C ALA A 252 13.55 5.81 14.25
N LYS A 253 13.77 6.91 13.53
CA LYS A 253 13.17 7.12 12.21
C LYS A 253 13.78 6.09 11.22
N PRO A 254 12.97 5.24 10.57
CA PRO A 254 13.45 4.41 9.47
C PRO A 254 13.96 5.29 8.32
N LEU A 255 15.15 4.97 7.79
CA LEU A 255 15.73 5.67 6.64
C LEU A 255 15.59 4.90 5.32
N PHE A 256 15.06 3.67 5.40
CA PHE A 256 14.69 2.85 4.26
C PHE A 256 13.20 2.53 4.34
N GLU A 257 12.40 3.16 3.47
CA GLU A 257 10.94 3.12 3.51
C GLU A 257 10.34 2.98 2.10
N PHE A 258 9.16 2.35 2.02
CA PHE A 258 8.31 2.29 0.83
C PHE A 258 8.97 1.73 -0.44
N SER A 259 9.93 0.82 -0.28
CA SER A 259 10.65 0.21 -1.40
C SER A 259 9.74 -0.56 -2.37
N GLY A 260 10.20 -0.73 -3.62
CA GLY A 260 9.52 -1.57 -4.62
C GLY A 260 9.59 -3.09 -4.36
N ALA A 261 10.04 -3.54 -3.20
CA ALA A 261 10.14 -4.95 -2.86
C ALA A 261 8.75 -5.63 -2.76
N CYS A 262 8.72 -6.95 -2.92
CA CYS A 262 7.50 -7.75 -2.83
C CYS A 262 6.77 -7.59 -1.49
N SER A 263 5.45 -7.79 -1.50
CA SER A 263 4.64 -7.89 -0.27
C SER A 263 5.17 -9.03 0.61
N GLY A 264 5.60 -8.70 1.83
CA GLY A 264 6.19 -9.68 2.76
C GLY A 264 7.66 -10.02 2.49
N CYS A 265 8.41 -9.17 1.79
CA CYS A 265 9.84 -9.37 1.54
C CYS A 265 10.62 -9.68 2.82
N GLY A 266 11.47 -10.71 2.77
CA GLY A 266 12.30 -11.12 3.90
C GLY A 266 13.61 -10.33 4.07
N GLU A 267 13.97 -9.47 3.12
CA GLU A 267 15.26 -8.75 3.14
C GLU A 267 15.13 -7.37 3.80
N THR A 268 14.12 -6.62 3.40
CA THR A 268 13.98 -5.21 3.77
C THR A 268 13.77 -4.92 5.27
N PRO A 269 13.18 -5.82 6.10
CA PRO A 269 13.17 -5.62 7.55
C PRO A 269 14.58 -5.52 8.15
N TYR A 270 15.57 -6.21 7.57
CA TYR A 270 16.97 -6.18 8.01
C TYR A 270 17.67 -4.89 7.59
N ILE A 271 17.39 -4.37 6.39
CA ILE A 271 17.96 -3.11 5.88
C ILE A 271 17.37 -1.90 6.62
N LYS A 272 16.08 -1.98 6.98
CA LYS A 272 15.35 -0.93 7.71
C LYS A 272 15.88 -0.73 9.13
N LEU A 273 16.31 -1.80 9.79
CA LEU A 273 16.77 -1.81 11.20
C LEU A 273 18.18 -1.21 11.33
#